data_AF-I5C7T3-F1
#
_entry.id   AF-I5C7T3-F1
#
_cell.length_a   1.000
_cell.length_b   1.000
_cell.length_c   1.000
_cell.angle_alpha   90.00
_cell.angle_beta   90.00
_cell.angle_gamma   90.00
#
_symmetry.space_group_name_H-M   'P 1'
#
loop_
_entity.id
_entity.type
_entity.pdbx_description
1 polymer ?
#
loop_
_entity_poly.entity_id
_entity_poly.type
_entity_poly.pdbx_seq_one_letter_code
_entity_poly.pdbx_strand_id
1 'polypeptide(L)' 'MIHLLKGFALFIAFWGLLNMLIGFIRPVFVLWFLDRFNRLKVLRVYGGMALTGAVLYGILHVLTAAS' A
#
# COMPACT_ATOMS: atom_id res chain seq x y z
N MET A 1 8.65 -20.56 0.74
CA MET A 1 8.68 -19.29 1.50
C MET A 1 8.60 -18.04 0.62
N ILE A 2 9.37 -17.92 -0.45
CA ILE A 2 9.45 -16.66 -1.23
C ILE A 2 8.13 -16.26 -1.92
N HIS A 3 7.34 -17.24 -2.39
CA HIS A 3 6.02 -16.99 -2.97
C HIS A 3 5.01 -16.42 -1.97
N LEU A 4 5.08 -16.85 -0.69
CA LEU A 4 4.26 -16.30 0.39
C LEU A 4 4.63 -14.83 0.66
N LEU A 5 5.92 -14.50 0.66
CA LEU A 5 6.38 -13.12 0.79
C LEU A 5 5.89 -12.22 -0.37
N LYS A 6 5.92 -12.72 -1.60
CA LYS A 6 5.38 -12.00 -2.77
C LYS A 6 3.88 -11.76 -2.65
N GLY A 7 3.12 -12.77 -2.23
CA GLY A 7 1.69 -12.66 -1.98
C GLY A 7 1.37 -11.63 -0.89
N PHE A 8 2.14 -11.62 0.19
CA PHE A 8 1.99 -10.65 1.27
C PHE A 8 2.33 -9.21 0.83
N ALA A 9 3.40 -9.03 0.04
CA ALA A 9 3.75 -7.72 -0.53
C ALA A 9 2.67 -7.16 -1.46
N LEU A 10 2.09 -8.03 -2.30
CA LEU A 10 0.94 -7.70 -3.15
C LEU A 10 -0.30 -7.34 -2.33
N PHE A 11 -0.58 -8.08 -1.26
CA PHE A 11 -1.69 -7.79 -0.36
C PHE A 11 -1.55 -6.40 0.25
N ILE A 12 -0.36 -6.04 0.77
CA ILE A 12 -0.09 -4.69 1.30
C ILE A 12 -0.28 -3.63 0.23
N ALA A 13 0.24 -3.86 -0.98
CA ALA A 13 0.14 -2.91 -2.08
C ALA A 13 -1.33 -2.64 -2.46
N PHE A 14 -2.11 -3.72 -2.62
CA PHE A 14 -3.51 -3.66 -2.97
C PHE A 14 -4.36 -3.02 -1.86
N TRP A 15 -4.10 -3.39 -0.60
CA TRP A 15 -4.80 -2.82 0.54
C TRP A 15 -4.50 -1.32 0.70
N GLY A 16 -3.25 -0.91 0.49
CA GLY A 16 -2.86 0.51 0.45
C GLY A 16 -3.60 1.28 -0.65
N LEU A 17 -3.69 0.73 -1.86
CA LEU A 17 -4.42 1.35 -2.97
C LEU A 17 -5.92 1.49 -2.68
N LEU A 18 -6.56 0.45 -2.16
CA LEU A 18 -7.99 0.50 -1.78
C LEU A 18 -8.25 1.59 -0.75
N ASN A 19 -7.44 1.64 0.31
CA ASN A 19 -7.58 2.66 1.35
C ASN A 19 -7.27 4.07 0.83
N MET A 20 -6.34 4.21 -0.12
CA MET A 20 -6.08 5.48 -0.79
C MET A 20 -7.32 5.95 -1.57
N LEU A 21 -7.92 5.08 -2.39
CA LEU A 21 -9.13 5.41 -3.17
C LEU A 21 -10.31 5.78 -2.26
N ILE A 22 -10.57 4.99 -1.23
CA ILE A 22 -11.62 5.26 -0.25
C ILE A 22 -11.35 6.59 0.46
N GLY A 23 -10.10 6.88 0.82
CA GLY A 23 -9.71 8.09 1.52
C GLY A 23 -9.73 9.35 0.65
N PHE A 24 -9.64 9.19 -0.67
CA PHE A 24 -9.88 10.28 -1.63
C PHE A 24 -11.36 10.63 -1.76
N ILE A 25 -12.26 9.64 -1.70
CA ILE A 25 -13.72 9.84 -1.72
C ILE A 25 -14.16 10.49 -0.40
N ARG A 26 -13.82 9.86 0.72
CA ARG A 26 -14.08 10.39 2.06
C ARG A 26 -12.94 10.01 3.00
N PRO A 27 -12.05 10.95 3.36
CA PRO A 27 -10.92 10.70 4.26
C PRO A 27 -11.33 10.14 5.62
N VAL A 28 -12.55 10.46 6.07
CA VAL A 28 -13.14 10.00 7.33
C VAL A 28 -13.25 8.47 7.43
N PHE A 29 -13.44 7.76 6.31
CA PHE A 29 -13.57 6.30 6.35
C PHE A 29 -12.26 5.58 6.64
N VAL A 30 -11.13 6.25 6.43
CA VAL A 30 -9.82 5.60 6.42
C VAL A 30 -8.94 6.16 7.53
N LEU A 31 -8.96 7.47 7.73
CA LEU A 31 -8.26 8.16 8.81
C LEU A 31 -9.23 8.45 9.97
N TRP A 32 -9.86 7.42 10.54
CA TRP A 32 -10.85 7.50 11.63
C TRP A 32 -10.38 8.39 12.81
N PHE A 33 -9.05 8.54 13.00
CA PHE A 33 -8.42 9.40 14.01
C PHE A 33 -7.39 10.43 13.49
N LEU A 34 -6.87 10.27 12.28
CA LEU A 34 -5.76 11.08 11.75
C LEU A 34 -6.31 12.21 10.87
N ASP A 35 -6.86 13.25 11.51
CA ASP A 35 -7.13 14.54 10.86
C ASP A 35 -8.03 14.44 9.61
N ARG A 36 -9.34 14.48 9.86
CA ARG A 36 -10.45 14.11 8.97
C ARG A 36 -10.48 14.72 7.56
N PHE A 37 -9.63 15.68 7.21
CA PHE A 37 -9.74 16.43 5.96
C PHE A 37 -8.46 16.53 5.12
N ASN A 38 -7.32 16.04 5.58
CA ASN A 38 -6.09 16.20 4.81
C ASN A 38 -5.91 15.07 3.78
N ARG A 39 -6.45 15.27 2.56
CA ARG A 39 -6.29 14.34 1.42
C ARG A 39 -4.82 14.07 1.10
N LEU A 40 -3.93 15.04 1.32
CA LEU A 40 -2.50 14.86 1.14
C LEU A 40 -1.92 13.84 2.14
N LYS A 41 -2.49 13.79 3.36
CA LYS A 41 -2.11 12.82 4.40
C LYS A 41 -2.58 11.41 4.03
N VAL A 42 -3.79 11.26 3.47
CA VAL A 42 -4.28 9.99 2.90
C VAL A 42 -3.31 9.50 1.81
N LEU A 43 -2.96 10.37 0.85
CA LEU A 43 -2.04 10.02 -0.22
C LEU A 43 -0.66 9.62 0.33
N ARG A 44 -0.13 10.35 1.31
CA ARG A 44 1.19 10.07 1.87
C ARG A 44 1.24 8.77 2.67
N VAL A 45 0.19 8.47 3.44
CA VAL A 45 0.12 7.25 4.26
C VAL A 45 -0.21 6.03 3.41
N TYR A 46 -1.35 6.05 2.71
CA TYR A 46 -1.83 4.89 1.96
C TYR A 46 -1.14 4.72 0.62
N GLY A 47 -0.82 5.84 -0.06
CA GLY A 47 0.04 5.80 -1.24
C GLY A 47 1.46 5.36 -0.88
N GLY A 48 1.98 5.76 0.28
CA GLY A 48 3.26 5.28 0.80
C GLY A 48 3.25 3.77 1.09
N MET A 49 2.19 3.26 1.72
CA MET A 49 1.99 1.81 1.92
C MET A 49 1.91 1.06 0.58
N ALA A 50 1.15 1.58 -0.37
CA ALA A 50 1.01 0.99 -1.70
C ALA A 50 2.36 0.91 -2.44
N LEU A 51 3.11 2.02 -2.46
CA LEU A 51 4.45 2.11 -3.04
C LEU A 51 5.42 1.13 -2.38
N THR A 52 5.44 1.08 -1.05
CA THR A 52 6.34 0.20 -0.29
C THR A 52 6.06 -1.27 -0.62
N GLY A 53 4.78 -1.67 -0.66
CA GLY A 53 4.40 -3.03 -1.06
C GLY A 53 4.78 -3.37 -2.50
N ALA A 54 4.58 -2.44 -3.43
CA ALA A 54 4.95 -2.62 -4.84
C ALA A 54 6.46 -2.74 -5.04
N VAL A 55 7.26 -1.91 -4.36
CA VAL A 55 8.73 -1.97 -4.40
C VAL A 55 9.23 -3.29 -3.81
N LEU A 56 8.70 -3.72 -2.65
CA LEU A 56 9.02 -5.01 -2.06
C LEU A 56 8.71 -6.18 -3.00
N TYR A 57 7.55 -6.15 -3.65
CA TYR A 57 7.18 -7.16 -4.64
C TYR A 57 8.18 -7.18 -5.81
N GLY A 58 8.54 -6.02 -6.36
CA GLY A 58 9.51 -5.89 -7.45
C GLY A 58 10.89 -6.44 -7.07
N ILE A 59 11.41 -6.09 -5.90
CA ILE A 59 12.70 -6.59 -5.38
C ILE A 59 12.64 -8.11 -5.24
N LEU A 60 11.61 -8.66 -4.60
CA LEU A 60 11.44 -10.10 -4.43
C LEU A 60 11.30 -10.82 -5.77
N HIS A 61 10.65 -10.20 -6.76
CA HIS A 61 10.51 -10.75 -8.09
C HIS A 61 11.85 -10.85 -8.79
N VAL A 62 12.64 -9.77 -8.82
CA VAL A 62 13.99 -9.72 -9.41
C VAL A 62 14.92 -10.72 -8.72
N LEU A 63 14.93 -10.77 -7.39
CA LEU A 63 15.77 -11.70 -6.63
C LEU A 63 15.45 -13.17 -6.92
N THR A 64 14.19 -13.51 -7.17
CA THR A 64 13.82 -14.88 -7.55
C THR A 64 14.15 -15.19 -9.01
N ALA A 65 14.18 -14.18 -9.89
CA ALA A 65 14.54 -14.37 -11.29
C ALA A 65 16.06 -14.53 -11.48
N ALA A 66 16.86 -14.04 -10.53
CA ALA A 66 18.32 -14.12 -10.55
C ALA A 66 18.89 -15.37 -9.84
N SER A 67 18.06 -16.12 -9.13
CA SER A 67 18.41 -17.35 -8.39
C SER A 67 17.92 -18.60 -9.09
#